data_AF-A0A7S9R6M4-F1
#
_entry.id   AF-A0A7S9R6M4-F1
#
_cell.length_a   1.000
_cell.length_b   1.000
_cell.length_c   1.000
_cell.angle_alpha   90.00
_cell.angle_beta   90.00
_cell.angle_gamma   90.00
#
_symmetry.space_group_name_H-M   'P 1'
#
loop_
_entity.id
_entity.type
_entity.pdbx_description
1 polymer ?
#
loop_
_entity_poly.entity_id
_entity_poly.type
_entity_poly.pdbx_seq_one_letter_code
_entity_poly.pdbx_strand_id
1 'polypeptide(L)'
;MTTQEKIDIIKFYDEGREIEIRCKDSDNAWSKYDNNLCGDFDFRAFEYRINPRKFKVGDVVISKKLEGKILYQHAIETIDDIRIDFYIVNAGSRLPFESEDKFIKINEVLWYFESLGQDGYWKKTNIRMSFLEAKKEFESDESVLRYEPIYAMGFRLKEQQ
;
A
#
# COMPACT_ATOMS: atom_id res chain seq x y z
N MET A 1 3.10 -5.28 -24.52
CA MET A 1 2.55 -6.43 -23.80
C MET A 1 3.06 -7.73 -24.39
N THR A 2 3.55 -8.64 -23.56
CA THR A 2 3.93 -10.01 -23.93
C THR A 2 2.69 -10.88 -24.13
N THR A 3 2.84 -12.09 -24.69
CA THR A 3 1.73 -13.04 -24.81
C THR A 3 1.17 -13.45 -23.44
N GLN A 4 2.02 -13.61 -22.43
CA GLN A 4 1.58 -13.97 -21.08
C GLN A 4 0.73 -12.88 -20.44
N GLU A 5 1.16 -11.61 -20.56
CA GLU A 5 0.39 -10.47 -20.04
C GLU A 5 -1.00 -10.35 -20.69
N LYS A 6 -1.12 -10.65 -21.99
CA LYS A 6 -2.42 -10.67 -22.68
C LYS A 6 -3.33 -11.78 -22.15
N ILE A 7 -2.77 -12.98 -21.94
CA ILE A 7 -3.50 -14.12 -21.37
C ILE A 7 -3.99 -13.78 -19.96
N ASP A 8 -3.14 -13.14 -19.15
CA ASP A 8 -3.49 -12.78 -17.78
C ASP A 8 -4.61 -11.74 -17.75
N ILE A 9 -4.59 -10.73 -18.63
CA ILE A 9 -5.70 -9.77 -18.77
C ILE A 9 -7.02 -10.44 -19.17
N ILE A 10 -6.98 -11.35 -20.15
CA ILE A 10 -8.19 -12.05 -20.61
C ILE A 10 -8.75 -12.92 -19.48
N LYS A 11 -7.90 -13.72 -18.81
CA LYS A 11 -8.32 -14.51 -17.65
C LYS A 11 -8.87 -13.62 -16.54
N PHE A 12 -8.23 -12.48 -16.30
CA PHE A 12 -8.66 -11.53 -15.30
C PHE A 12 -10.08 -11.04 -15.60
N TYR A 13 -10.35 -10.65 -16.84
CA TYR A 13 -11.67 -10.21 -17.28
C TYR A 13 -12.71 -11.35 -17.30
N ASP A 14 -12.36 -12.54 -17.78
CA ASP A 14 -13.24 -13.72 -17.85
C ASP A 14 -13.73 -14.16 -16.46
N GLU A 15 -12.88 -13.99 -15.44
CA GLU A 15 -13.24 -14.18 -14.03
C GLU A 15 -14.17 -13.06 -13.47
N GLY A 16 -14.66 -12.15 -14.31
CA GLY A 16 -15.55 -11.05 -13.96
C GLY A 16 -14.83 -9.86 -13.31
N ARG A 17 -13.50 -9.79 -13.40
CA ARG A 17 -12.70 -8.77 -12.71
C ARG A 17 -12.50 -7.54 -13.59
N GLU A 18 -12.42 -6.37 -12.95
CA GLU A 18 -12.25 -5.10 -13.65
C GLU A 18 -10.82 -4.91 -14.16
N ILE A 19 -10.72 -4.56 -15.44
CA ILE A 19 -9.49 -4.11 -16.08
C ILE A 19 -9.67 -2.70 -16.62
N GLU A 20 -8.56 -2.02 -16.87
CA GLU A 20 -8.53 -0.72 -17.51
C GLU A 20 -8.01 -0.83 -18.94
N ILE A 21 -8.49 0.05 -19.80
CA ILE A 21 -8.13 0.19 -21.21
C ILE A 21 -7.71 1.64 -21.49
N ARG A 22 -6.77 1.82 -22.41
CA ARG A 22 -6.48 3.13 -23.03
C ARG A 22 -6.05 2.98 -24.48
N CYS A 23 -6.26 4.02 -25.29
CA CYS A 23 -5.75 4.08 -26.66
C CYS A 23 -4.23 4.30 -26.66
N LYS A 24 -3.47 3.53 -27.44
CA LYS A 24 -2.00 3.72 -27.54
C LYS A 24 -1.60 5.07 -28.12
N ASP A 25 -2.37 5.56 -29.09
CA ASP A 25 -1.95 6.66 -29.96
C ASP A 25 -2.67 7.98 -29.67
N SER A 26 -3.59 8.03 -28.71
CA SER A 26 -4.46 9.20 -28.52
C SER A 26 -4.82 9.54 -27.08
N ASP A 27 -4.64 8.62 -26.12
CA ASP A 27 -5.11 8.85 -24.74
C ASP A 27 -4.07 8.42 -23.71
N ASN A 28 -3.74 9.35 -22.80
CA ASN A 28 -2.88 9.07 -21.66
C ASN A 28 -3.68 8.60 -20.44
N ALA A 29 -5.00 8.80 -20.43
CA ALA A 29 -5.88 8.41 -19.34
C ALA A 29 -6.31 6.95 -19.46
N TRP A 30 -6.31 6.26 -18.32
CA TRP A 30 -6.84 4.91 -18.22
C TRP A 30 -8.33 4.98 -17.89
N SER A 31 -9.14 4.21 -18.61
CA SER A 31 -10.57 4.10 -18.38
C SER A 31 -10.93 2.66 -18.02
N LYS A 32 -12.02 2.46 -17.28
CA LYS A 32 -12.55 1.10 -17.04
C LYS A 32 -12.93 0.47 -18.39
N TYR A 33 -12.49 -0.77 -18.63
CA TYR A 33 -12.91 -1.52 -19.81
C TYR A 33 -14.36 -1.96 -19.67
N ASP A 34 -15.15 -1.68 -20.70
CA ASP A 34 -16.52 -2.15 -20.86
C ASP A 34 -16.66 -2.73 -22.26
N ASN A 35 -16.86 -4.05 -22.34
CA ASN A 35 -17.00 -4.76 -23.62
C ASN A 35 -18.21 -4.26 -24.43
N ASN A 36 -19.26 -3.72 -23.79
CA ASN A 36 -20.40 -3.17 -24.53
C ASN A 36 -20.03 -1.86 -25.28
N LEU A 37 -19.01 -1.15 -24.80
CA LEU A 37 -18.56 0.11 -25.38
C LEU A 37 -17.33 -0.08 -26.27
N CYS A 38 -16.41 -0.95 -25.88
CA CYS A 38 -15.11 -1.14 -26.51
C CYS A 38 -15.07 -2.33 -27.49
N GLY A 39 -16.03 -3.26 -27.41
CA GLY A 39 -16.00 -4.52 -28.15
C GLY A 39 -14.89 -5.46 -27.67
N ASP A 40 -14.60 -6.47 -28.51
CA ASP A 40 -13.59 -7.50 -28.24
C ASP A 40 -12.19 -6.90 -27.98
N PHE A 41 -11.35 -7.66 -27.27
CA PHE A 41 -9.98 -7.28 -26.97
C PHE A 41 -9.12 -7.01 -28.21
N ASP A 42 -8.92 -5.73 -28.54
CA ASP A 42 -7.94 -5.31 -29.54
C ASP A 42 -6.62 -4.86 -28.89
N PHE A 43 -5.68 -5.81 -28.74
CA PHE A 43 -4.33 -5.54 -28.24
C PHE A 43 -3.41 -4.79 -29.23
N ARG A 44 -3.87 -4.54 -30.47
CA ARG A 44 -3.13 -3.72 -31.44
C ARG A 44 -3.39 -2.25 -31.17
N ALA A 45 -4.66 -1.85 -31.10
CA ALA A 45 -5.07 -0.45 -30.90
C ALA A 45 -4.98 0.02 -29.44
N PHE A 46 -5.21 -0.88 -28.47
CA PHE A 46 -5.31 -0.51 -27.07
C PHE A 46 -4.25 -1.17 -26.19
N GLU A 47 -3.98 -0.51 -25.06
CA GLU A 47 -3.31 -1.12 -23.92
C GLU A 47 -4.32 -1.48 -22.86
N TYR A 48 -4.06 -2.60 -22.19
CA TYR A 48 -4.87 -3.08 -21.08
C TYR A 48 -3.99 -3.24 -19.87
N ARG A 49 -4.54 -2.96 -18.69
CA ARG A 49 -3.90 -3.31 -17.44
C ARG A 49 -4.94 -3.74 -16.42
N ILE A 50 -4.52 -4.57 -15.49
CA ILE A 50 -5.22 -4.70 -14.22
C ILE A 50 -5.05 -3.36 -13.50
N ASN A 51 -6.14 -2.77 -13.00
CA ASN A 51 -6.08 -1.50 -12.26
C ASN A 51 -4.95 -1.57 -11.22
N PRO A 52 -3.95 -0.66 -11.25
CA PRO A 52 -2.84 -0.67 -10.33
C PRO A 52 -3.35 -0.37 -8.92
N ARG A 53 -3.63 -1.44 -8.18
CA ARG A 53 -4.00 -1.44 -6.78
C ARG A 53 -2.92 -0.71 -5.96
N LYS A 54 -3.34 0.16 -5.03
CA LYS A 54 -2.43 0.96 -4.21
C LYS A 54 -1.54 0.09 -3.32
N PHE A 55 -2.08 -1.01 -2.84
CA PHE A 55 -1.37 -1.96 -1.98
C PHE A 55 -1.04 -3.26 -2.70
N LYS A 56 0.08 -3.87 -2.28
CA LYS A 56 0.61 -5.14 -2.76
C LYS A 56 0.67 -6.14 -1.60
N VAL A 57 0.72 -7.43 -1.91
CA VAL A 57 0.97 -8.47 -0.90
C VAL A 57 2.25 -8.15 -0.13
N GLY A 58 2.18 -8.22 1.19
CA GLY A 58 3.26 -7.86 2.12
C GLY A 58 3.28 -6.38 2.53
N ASP A 59 2.49 -5.50 1.91
CA ASP A 59 2.32 -4.15 2.42
C ASP A 59 1.63 -4.18 3.78
N VAL A 60 2.09 -3.32 4.70
CA VAL A 60 1.49 -3.14 6.01
C VAL A 60 0.80 -1.77 6.04
N VAL A 61 -0.50 -1.78 6.30
CA VAL A 61 -1.38 -0.62 6.19
C VAL A 61 -2.09 -0.32 7.50
N ILE A 62 -2.56 0.92 7.62
CA ILE A 62 -3.32 1.41 8.77
C ILE A 62 -4.43 2.34 8.30
N SER A 63 -5.57 2.32 9.00
CA SER A 63 -6.67 3.24 8.73
C SER A 63 -6.28 4.67 9.12
N LYS A 64 -6.45 5.62 8.19
CA LYS A 64 -6.22 7.05 8.43
C LYS A 64 -7.08 7.60 9.58
N LYS A 65 -8.24 7.00 9.86
CA LYS A 65 -9.15 7.38 10.97
C LYS A 65 -8.56 7.11 12.37
N LEU A 66 -7.45 6.39 12.45
CA LEU A 66 -6.73 6.10 13.69
C LEU A 66 -5.61 7.12 13.98
N GLU A 67 -5.47 8.16 13.16
CA GLU A 67 -4.51 9.23 13.40
C GLU A 67 -4.64 9.77 14.83
N GLY A 68 -3.51 9.83 15.53
CA GLY A 68 -3.41 10.33 16.90
C GLY A 68 -4.13 9.54 17.98
N LYS A 69 -4.67 8.36 17.65
CA LYS A 69 -5.21 7.42 18.63
C LYS A 69 -4.11 6.47 19.09
N ILE A 70 -4.27 5.96 20.30
CA ILE A 70 -3.51 4.79 20.77
C ILE A 70 -3.90 3.60 19.88
N LEU A 71 -2.90 2.87 19.40
CA LEU A 71 -3.12 1.72 18.54
C LEU A 71 -3.11 0.43 19.35
N TYR A 72 -4.04 -0.46 19.02
CA TYR A 72 -4.13 -1.82 19.55
C TYR A 72 -3.71 -2.83 18.48
N GLN A 73 -3.50 -4.09 18.87
CA GLN A 73 -2.89 -5.13 18.05
C GLN A 73 -3.55 -5.35 16.66
N HIS A 74 -4.83 -5.00 16.49
CA HIS A 74 -5.56 -5.14 15.22
C HIS A 74 -5.67 -3.84 14.40
N ALA A 75 -5.04 -2.75 14.83
CA ALA A 75 -5.07 -1.48 14.12
C ALA A 75 -4.18 -1.46 12.86
N ILE A 76 -3.24 -2.39 12.79
CA ILE A 76 -2.27 -2.53 11.70
C ILE A 76 -2.63 -3.81 10.94
N GLU A 77 -2.73 -3.69 9.63
CA GLU A 77 -3.19 -4.76 8.74
C GLU A 77 -2.10 -5.10 7.73
N THR A 78 -1.75 -6.37 7.60
CA THR A 78 -0.86 -6.84 6.53
C THR A 78 -1.70 -7.33 5.36
N ILE A 79 -1.38 -6.91 4.14
CA ILE A 79 -2.00 -7.45 2.93
C ILE A 79 -1.43 -8.84 2.68
N ASP A 80 -2.22 -9.88 2.94
CA ASP A 80 -1.79 -11.27 2.78
C ASP A 80 -2.08 -11.82 1.38
N ASP A 81 -3.17 -11.35 0.75
CA ASP A 81 -3.57 -11.76 -0.59
C ASP A 81 -4.45 -10.68 -1.26
N ILE A 82 -4.61 -10.75 -2.57
CA ILE A 82 -5.42 -9.82 -3.37
C ILE A 82 -6.48 -10.63 -4.13
N ARG A 83 -7.76 -10.33 -3.89
CA ARG A 83 -8.90 -10.96 -4.58
C ARG A 83 -9.54 -10.00 -5.58
N ILE A 84 -10.69 -10.38 -6.13
CA ILE A 84 -11.40 -9.64 -7.20
C ILE A 84 -11.84 -8.24 -6.78
N ASP A 85 -12.29 -8.08 -5.54
CA ASP A 85 -12.97 -6.88 -5.01
C ASP A 85 -12.46 -6.43 -3.63
N PHE A 86 -11.56 -7.21 -3.00
CA PHE A 86 -10.98 -6.90 -1.70
C PHE A 86 -9.56 -7.46 -1.55
N TYR A 87 -8.83 -6.89 -0.59
CA TYR A 87 -7.63 -7.48 -0.01
C TYR A 87 -8.01 -8.49 1.06
N ILE A 88 -7.26 -9.59 1.15
CA ILE A 88 -7.22 -10.38 2.38
C ILE A 88 -6.18 -9.75 3.29
N VAL A 89 -6.57 -9.46 4.52
CA VAL A 89 -5.71 -8.88 5.54
C VAL A 89 -5.73 -9.68 6.83
N ASN A 90 -4.63 -9.68 7.58
CA ASN A 90 -4.50 -10.30 8.90
C ASN A 90 -5.15 -11.70 8.99
N ALA A 91 -4.63 -12.65 8.20
CA ALA A 91 -5.02 -14.06 8.17
C ALA A 91 -6.52 -14.34 7.89
N GLY A 92 -7.23 -13.44 7.19
CA GLY A 92 -8.54 -13.75 6.61
C GLY A 92 -9.59 -12.65 6.60
N SER A 93 -9.33 -11.49 7.21
CA SER A 93 -10.22 -10.32 7.13
C SER A 93 -10.25 -9.77 5.70
N ARG A 94 -11.35 -9.09 5.33
CA ARG A 94 -11.53 -8.53 3.98
C ARG A 94 -11.52 -7.01 4.03
N LEU A 95 -10.66 -6.38 3.23
CA LEU A 95 -10.62 -4.94 3.04
C LEU A 95 -11.07 -4.61 1.61
N PRO A 96 -12.30 -4.10 1.40
CA PRO A 96 -12.81 -3.77 0.08
C PRO A 96 -11.97 -2.70 -0.63
N PHE A 97 -11.78 -2.84 -1.95
CA PHE A 97 -11.01 -1.88 -2.74
C PHE A 97 -11.59 -0.46 -2.69
N GLU A 98 -12.91 -0.31 -2.58
CA GLU A 98 -13.58 0.99 -2.36
C GLU A 98 -13.14 1.73 -1.09
N SER A 99 -12.51 1.03 -0.14
CA SER A 99 -12.01 1.61 1.10
C SER A 99 -10.52 1.93 1.07
N GLU A 100 -9.81 1.61 -0.02
CA GLU A 100 -8.36 1.76 -0.16
C GLU A 100 -7.83 3.17 0.17
N ASP A 101 -8.58 4.21 -0.18
CA ASP A 101 -8.21 5.59 0.12
C ASP A 101 -8.27 5.96 1.61
N LYS A 102 -9.00 5.16 2.39
CA LYS A 102 -9.11 5.32 3.85
C LYS A 102 -7.91 4.71 4.57
N PHE A 103 -7.03 4.00 3.86
CA PHE A 103 -5.83 3.37 4.41
C PHE A 103 -4.56 4.02 3.85
N ILE A 104 -3.46 3.84 4.55
CA ILE A 104 -2.12 4.32 4.19
C ILE A 104 -1.08 3.31 4.66
N LYS A 105 0.06 3.21 3.97
CA LYS A 105 1.15 2.33 4.41
C LYS A 105 1.78 2.88 5.69
N ILE A 106 2.16 2.00 6.60
CA ILE A 106 2.74 2.42 7.89
C ILE A 106 4.07 3.18 7.73
N ASN A 107 4.79 2.98 6.63
CA ASN A 107 6.05 3.68 6.34
C ASN A 107 5.85 5.08 5.74
N GLU A 108 4.63 5.42 5.34
CA GLU A 108 4.26 6.72 4.76
C GLU A 108 3.76 7.72 5.83
N VAL A 109 3.64 7.31 7.09
CA VAL A 109 3.22 8.15 8.21
C VAL A 109 4.36 8.43 9.19
N LEU A 110 4.12 9.33 10.15
CA LEU A 110 5.09 9.74 11.16
C LEU A 110 4.86 9.03 12.49
N TRP A 111 5.92 8.45 13.06
CA TRP A 111 5.92 7.71 14.32
C TRP A 111 6.94 8.29 15.29
N TYR A 112 6.68 8.14 16.59
CA TYR A 112 7.78 8.12 17.56
C TYR A 112 8.53 6.80 17.41
N PHE A 113 9.84 6.82 17.64
CA PHE A 113 10.67 5.61 17.65
C PHE A 113 11.31 5.44 19.02
N GLU A 114 11.65 4.19 19.34
CA GLU A 114 12.60 3.86 20.39
C GLU A 114 13.82 3.17 19.78
N SER A 115 14.99 3.43 20.37
CA SER A 115 16.24 2.80 19.98
C SER A 115 16.96 2.19 21.17
N LEU A 116 17.57 1.03 20.95
CA LEU A 116 18.43 0.35 21.91
C LEU A 116 19.87 0.75 21.64
N GLY A 117 20.52 1.39 22.61
CA GLY A 117 21.93 1.73 22.54
C GLY A 117 22.86 0.58 22.95
N GLN A 118 24.14 0.70 22.61
CA GLN A 118 25.21 -0.18 23.12
C GLN A 118 25.35 -0.13 24.65
N ASP A 119 24.89 0.95 25.28
CA ASP A 119 24.78 1.09 26.73
C ASP A 119 23.70 0.20 27.36
N GLY A 120 22.89 -0.49 26.53
CA GLY A 120 21.84 -1.39 26.95
C GLY A 120 20.52 -0.69 27.31
N TYR A 121 20.41 0.62 27.11
CA TYR A 121 19.21 1.38 27.45
C TYR A 121 18.36 1.68 26.22
N TRP A 122 17.04 1.62 26.40
CA TRP A 122 16.07 2.08 25.42
C TRP A 122 15.84 3.59 25.55
N LYS A 123 15.92 4.30 24.42
CA LYS A 123 15.73 5.75 24.34
C LYS A 123 14.64 6.04 23.33
N LYS A 124 13.69 6.91 23.68
CA LYS A 124 12.60 7.34 22.80
C LYS A 124 12.95 8.65 22.10
N THR A 125 12.49 8.81 20.86
CA THR A 125 12.58 10.07 20.12
C THR A 125 11.64 11.14 20.68
N ASN A 126 12.11 12.40 20.68
CA ASN A 126 11.29 13.55 21.07
C ASN A 126 10.41 14.08 19.92
N ILE A 127 10.71 13.66 18.69
CA ILE A 127 9.97 14.02 17.47
C ILE A 127 9.37 12.79 16.82
N ARG A 128 8.33 13.00 16.01
CA ARG A 128 7.85 11.97 15.08
C ARG A 128 8.61 12.04 13.77
N MET A 129 8.89 10.89 13.19
CA MET A 129 9.65 10.74 11.95
C MET A 129 9.00 9.69 11.06
N SER A 130 9.26 9.76 9.76
CA SER A 130 9.01 8.65 8.85
C SER A 130 10.05 7.55 9.03
N PHE A 131 9.76 6.36 8.53
CA PHE A 131 10.74 5.26 8.53
C PHE A 131 12.04 5.61 7.80
N LEU A 132 11.96 6.43 6.74
CA LEU A 132 13.14 6.86 5.99
C LEU A 132 14.04 7.80 6.81
N GLU A 133 13.43 8.74 7.54
CA GLU A 133 14.15 9.64 8.45
C GLU A 133 14.75 8.88 9.63
N ALA A 134 13.98 7.99 10.25
CA ALA A 134 14.48 7.12 11.33
C ALA A 134 15.66 6.25 10.87
N LYS A 135 15.56 5.65 9.67
CA LYS A 135 16.67 4.91 9.06
C LYS A 135 17.92 5.78 8.93
N LYS A 136 17.77 6.98 8.37
CA LYS A 136 18.88 7.92 8.19
C LYS A 136 19.51 8.34 9.51
N GLU A 137 18.70 8.59 10.55
CA GLU A 137 19.18 8.99 11.87
C GLU A 137 19.90 7.82 12.56
N PHE A 138 19.24 6.69 12.72
CA PHE A 138 19.75 5.59 13.55
C PHE A 138 20.82 4.73 12.87
N GLU A 139 20.76 4.51 11.55
CA GLU A 139 21.83 3.78 10.86
C GLU A 139 23.11 4.61 10.71
N SER A 140 23.04 5.94 10.93
CA SER A 140 24.22 6.82 10.96
C SER A 140 24.91 6.88 12.33
N ASP A 141 24.26 6.38 13.37
CA ASP A 141 24.77 6.36 14.74
C ASP A 141 25.21 4.93 15.12
N GLU A 142 26.53 4.70 15.14
CA GLU A 142 27.12 3.40 15.47
C GLU A 142 26.79 2.92 16.90
N SER A 143 26.32 3.81 17.77
CA SER A 143 25.90 3.45 19.12
C SER A 143 24.51 2.80 19.17
N VAL A 144 23.73 2.85 18.08
CA VAL A 144 22.39 2.28 18.00
C VAL A 144 22.44 0.84 17.47
N LEU A 145 21.92 -0.10 18.25
CA LEU A 145 21.87 -1.53 17.90
C LEU A 145 20.56 -1.94 17.23
N ARG A 146 19.44 -1.31 17.60
CA ARG A 146 18.10 -1.58 17.08
C ARG A 146 17.23 -0.34 17.25
N TYR A 147 16.26 -0.15 16.37
CA TYR A 147 15.24 0.88 16.53
C TYR A 147 13.89 0.40 15.98
N GLU A 148 12.80 0.83 16.62
CA GLU A 148 11.44 0.40 16.28
C GLU A 148 10.43 1.54 16.50
N PRO A 149 9.33 1.59 15.71
CA PRO A 149 8.26 2.55 15.95
C PRO A 149 7.48 2.20 17.22
N ILE A 150 7.12 3.20 18.00
CA ILE A 150 6.30 3.05 19.20
C ILE A 150 4.82 3.15 18.82
N TYR A 151 4.22 2.04 18.36
CA TYR A 151 2.83 2.02 17.89
C TYR A 151 1.82 2.48 18.94
N ALA A 152 2.08 2.23 20.24
CA ALA A 152 1.21 2.65 21.34
C ALA A 152 1.04 4.18 21.45
N MET A 153 1.98 4.97 20.92
CA MET A 153 1.92 6.44 20.93
C MET A 153 1.13 7.03 19.75
N GLY A 154 0.63 6.18 18.84
CA GLY A 154 -0.10 6.58 17.64
C GLY A 154 0.78 7.28 16.59
N PHE A 155 0.22 7.46 15.40
CA PHE A 155 0.88 8.12 14.27
C PHE A 155 0.32 9.52 13.98
N ARG A 156 1.00 10.23 13.08
CA ARG A 156 0.50 11.42 12.37
C ARG A 156 0.63 11.23 10.88
N LEU A 157 -0.37 11.67 10.12
CA LEU A 157 -0.23 11.82 8.69
C LEU A 157 0.80 12.91 8.40
N LYS A 158 1.52 12.78 7.28
CA LYS A 158 2.33 13.89 6.78
C LYS A 158 1.37 15.01 6.35
N GLU A 159 1.68 16.25 6.72
CA GLU A 159 0.94 17.39 6.19
C GLU A 159 1.00 17.32 4.66
N GLN A 160 -0.16 17.49 4.00
CA GLN A 160 -0.18 17.66 2.55
C GLN A 160 0.51 19.00 2.27
N GLN A 161 1.75 18.93 1.77
CA GLN A 161 2.42 20.10 1.17
C GLN A 161 1.73 20.48 -0.14
#